data_AF-A0A5J5RGT5-F1
#
_entry.id   AF-A0A5J5RGT5-F1
#
_cell.length_a   1.000
_cell.length_b   1.000
_cell.length_c   1.000
_cell.angle_alpha   90.00
_cell.angle_beta   90.00
_cell.angle_gamma   90.00
#
_symmetry.space_group_name_H-M   'P 1'
#
loop_
_entity.id
_entity.type
_entity.pdbx_description
1 polymer ?
#
loop_
_entity_poly.entity_id
_entity_poly.type
_entity_poly.pdbx_seq_one_letter_code
_entity_poly.pdbx_strand_id
1 'polypeptide(L)'
;MLGVGEETPSRFDLLSMVKKHSNLLGKTVVEEEDASDVEMDGQFWHDVFDLYFVRGKESKRRQDDDLLFFVRKWREHGFNDKNGVAPYFVRRWALELDKLVGESFSEVDWRRSFYLNMIAHTSYSVTVAICSQQVLRNRQVGQDTPLSSIYKIVKTVYASPSREVETTPAYPDICFAIDDFDSTFDAVVLTDTDLCYCVLLNALDGAGFPSETDTNDSCSSNKLPLGVDTNSMRIKN
;
A
#
# COMPACT_ATOMS: atom_id res chain seq x y z
N MET A 1 -20.49 10.17 -18.55
CA MET A 1 -21.83 9.94 -17.95
C MET A 1 -21.94 8.44 -17.69
N LEU A 2 -21.67 8.01 -16.45
CA LEU A 2 -21.88 6.63 -16.01
C LEU A 2 -23.05 6.65 -15.01
N GLY A 3 -23.99 5.73 -15.20
CA GLY A 3 -25.33 5.77 -14.61
C GLY A 3 -25.36 5.40 -13.12
N VAL A 4 -26.36 5.93 -12.42
CA VAL A 4 -26.68 5.57 -11.03
C VAL A 4 -27.08 4.10 -10.99
N GLY A 5 -26.18 3.25 -10.48
CA GLY A 5 -26.39 1.79 -10.37
C GLY A 5 -25.22 0.92 -10.84
N GLU A 6 -24.12 1.50 -11.32
CA GLU A 6 -22.92 0.70 -11.63
C GLU A 6 -22.27 0.16 -10.35
N GLU A 7 -22.12 -1.17 -10.30
CA GLU A 7 -21.30 -1.86 -9.31
C GLU A 7 -19.92 -1.20 -9.27
N THR A 8 -19.41 -0.91 -8.08
CA THR A 8 -18.05 -0.39 -7.91
C THR A 8 -17.09 -1.36 -8.60
N PRO A 9 -16.31 -0.92 -9.61
CA PRO A 9 -15.48 -1.82 -10.38
C PRO A 9 -14.52 -2.58 -9.48
N SER A 10 -14.25 -3.83 -9.84
CA SER A 10 -13.43 -4.69 -9.00
C SER A 10 -12.03 -4.10 -8.85
N ARG A 11 -11.33 -4.51 -7.79
CA ARG A 11 -9.93 -4.07 -7.57
C ARG A 11 -9.00 -4.57 -8.70
N PHE A 12 -9.34 -5.69 -9.34
CA PHE A 12 -8.63 -6.17 -10.52
C PHE A 12 -8.81 -5.20 -11.70
N ASP A 13 -10.01 -4.67 -11.89
CA ASP A 13 -10.29 -3.66 -12.92
C ASP A 13 -9.51 -2.37 -12.64
N LEU A 14 -9.44 -1.93 -11.38
CA LEU A 14 -8.61 -0.78 -10.96
C LEU A 14 -7.15 -0.97 -11.36
N LEU A 15 -6.56 -2.10 -10.97
CA LEU A 15 -5.16 -2.38 -11.26
C LEU A 15 -4.91 -2.55 -12.76
N SER A 16 -5.86 -3.12 -13.49
CA SER A 16 -5.82 -3.23 -14.95
C SER A 16 -5.86 -1.85 -15.60
N MET A 17 -6.75 -0.97 -15.14
CA MET A 17 -6.82 0.43 -15.58
C MET A 17 -5.52 1.16 -15.28
N VAL A 18 -5.02 1.09 -14.04
CA VAL A 18 -3.77 1.73 -13.63
C VAL A 18 -2.58 1.20 -14.44
N LYS A 19 -2.46 -0.12 -14.64
CA LYS A 19 -1.41 -0.75 -15.46
C LYS A 19 -1.46 -0.32 -16.92
N LYS A 20 -2.66 -0.24 -17.49
CA LYS A 20 -2.86 0.18 -18.88
C LYS A 20 -2.47 1.65 -19.11
N HIS A 21 -2.57 2.48 -18.07
CA HIS A 21 -2.44 3.92 -18.17
C HIS A 21 -1.22 4.48 -17.42
N SER A 22 -0.27 3.63 -17.04
CA SER A 22 0.95 4.04 -16.35
C SER A 22 2.13 3.31 -16.97
N ASN A 23 2.75 3.93 -17.96
CA ASN A 23 3.87 3.38 -18.73
C ASN A 23 5.13 3.12 -17.89
N LEU A 24 5.20 3.73 -16.69
CA LEU A 24 6.32 3.61 -15.77
C LEU A 24 6.22 2.43 -14.79
N LEU A 25 5.08 1.72 -14.74
CA LEU A 25 4.92 0.56 -13.86
C LEU A 25 5.80 -0.59 -14.34
N GLY A 26 6.92 -0.82 -13.64
CA GLY A 26 7.89 -1.88 -13.95
C GLY A 26 9.28 -1.36 -14.36
N LYS A 27 9.46 -0.06 -14.55
CA LYS A 27 10.79 0.56 -14.72
C LYS A 27 11.37 0.84 -13.33
N THR A 28 12.40 0.10 -12.93
CA THR A 28 13.11 0.30 -11.64
C THR A 28 14.15 1.42 -11.68
N VAL A 29 14.41 1.98 -12.87
CA VAL A 29 15.34 3.09 -13.12
C VAL A 29 14.52 4.21 -13.75
N VAL A 30 14.46 5.35 -13.07
CA VAL A 30 13.84 6.58 -13.57
C VAL A 30 14.93 7.33 -14.33
N GLU A 31 14.83 7.40 -15.66
CA GLU A 31 15.68 8.27 -16.48
C GLU A 31 15.04 9.67 -16.56
N GLU A 32 15.83 10.74 -16.60
CA GLU A 32 15.32 12.13 -16.60
C GLU A 32 14.42 12.48 -17.81
N GLU A 33 14.40 11.62 -18.84
CA GLU A 33 13.54 11.74 -20.04
C GLU A 33 12.24 10.93 -19.97
N ASP A 34 11.95 10.22 -18.87
CA ASP A 34 10.74 9.37 -18.71
C ASP A 34 9.41 10.15 -18.51
N ALA A 35 9.37 11.41 -18.95
CA ALA A 35 8.24 12.32 -18.74
C ALA A 35 7.00 12.01 -19.60
N SER A 36 7.07 11.13 -20.60
CA SER A 36 5.93 10.80 -21.46
C SER A 36 5.20 9.54 -20.99
N ASP A 37 4.73 9.55 -19.75
CA ASP A 37 3.57 8.73 -19.41
C ASP A 37 2.39 9.27 -20.25
N VAL A 38 1.53 8.41 -20.80
CA VAL A 38 0.34 8.90 -21.53
C VAL A 38 -0.58 9.49 -20.47
N GLU A 39 -0.42 10.79 -20.22
CA GLU A 39 -1.18 11.53 -19.23
C GLU A 39 -2.63 11.57 -19.70
N MET A 40 -3.43 10.61 -19.21
CA MET A 40 -4.89 10.66 -19.35
C MET A 40 -5.39 11.99 -18.77
N ASP A 41 -6.46 12.53 -19.38
CA ASP A 41 -7.04 13.80 -18.96
C ASP A 41 -7.36 13.83 -17.46
N GLY A 42 -7.21 15.00 -16.83
CA GLY A 42 -7.44 15.18 -15.39
C GLY A 42 -8.84 14.74 -14.96
N GLN A 43 -9.82 14.81 -15.85
CA GLN A 43 -11.19 14.33 -15.61
C GLN A 43 -11.26 12.81 -15.41
N PHE A 44 -10.45 12.04 -16.15
CA PHE A 44 -10.41 10.59 -15.97
C PHE A 44 -9.94 10.22 -14.56
N TRP A 45 -8.84 10.81 -14.10
CA TRP A 45 -8.30 10.55 -12.77
C TRP A 45 -9.21 11.05 -11.66
N HIS A 46 -9.91 12.16 -11.89
CA HIS A 46 -10.97 12.64 -11.00
C HIS A 46 -12.08 11.59 -10.85
N ASP A 47 -12.62 11.09 -11.97
CA ASP A 47 -13.75 10.15 -11.96
C ASP A 47 -13.36 8.82 -11.28
N VAL A 48 -12.14 8.36 -11.53
CA VAL A 48 -11.56 7.18 -10.85
C VAL A 48 -11.38 7.46 -9.35
N PHE A 49 -10.85 8.61 -8.96
CA PHE A 49 -10.69 8.98 -7.55
C PHE A 49 -12.03 8.95 -6.81
N ASP A 50 -13.04 9.61 -7.37
CA ASP A 50 -14.40 9.67 -6.84
C ASP A 50 -15.01 8.26 -6.68
N LEU A 51 -14.90 7.46 -7.73
CA LEU A 51 -15.45 6.11 -7.75
C LEU A 51 -14.89 5.22 -6.63
N TYR A 52 -13.57 5.28 -6.39
CA TYR A 52 -12.91 4.36 -5.46
C TYR A 52 -12.82 4.87 -4.03
N PHE A 53 -12.44 6.14 -3.83
CA PHE A 53 -12.18 6.67 -2.50
C PHE A 53 -13.39 7.38 -1.90
N VAL A 54 -14.32 7.87 -2.73
CA VAL A 54 -15.53 8.56 -2.25
C VAL A 54 -16.73 7.62 -2.27
N ARG A 55 -17.23 7.27 -3.45
CA ARG A 55 -18.40 6.38 -3.63
C ARG A 55 -18.11 4.95 -3.17
N GLY A 56 -16.92 4.43 -3.47
CA GLY A 56 -16.52 3.08 -3.09
C GLY A 56 -16.45 2.83 -1.58
N LYS A 57 -16.15 3.87 -0.79
CA LYS A 57 -16.12 3.79 0.69
C LYS A 57 -17.51 3.72 1.33
N GLU A 58 -18.58 4.12 0.64
CA GLU A 58 -19.94 4.01 1.18
C GLU A 58 -20.32 2.56 1.54
N SER A 59 -19.76 1.57 0.81
CA SER A 59 -19.98 0.14 1.05
C SER A 59 -19.14 -0.44 2.20
N LYS A 60 -18.03 0.22 2.59
CA LYS A 60 -17.11 -0.25 3.64
C LYS A 60 -17.42 0.46 4.97
N ARG A 61 -17.98 -0.27 5.93
CA ARG A 61 -18.35 0.26 7.26
C ARG A 61 -17.14 0.85 8.01
N ARG A 62 -17.09 2.18 8.16
CA ARG A 62 -16.56 3.06 9.25
C ARG A 62 -15.39 2.60 10.17
N GLN A 63 -14.58 1.61 9.83
CA GLN A 63 -13.39 1.22 10.60
C GLN A 63 -12.07 1.65 9.92
N ASP A 64 -12.14 2.18 8.70
CA ASP A 64 -10.97 2.65 7.95
C ASP A 64 -10.73 4.15 8.19
N ASP A 65 -9.46 4.57 8.05
CA ASP A 65 -9.03 5.98 8.09
C ASP A 65 -9.90 6.83 7.14
N ASP A 66 -10.50 7.91 7.66
CA ASP A 66 -11.37 8.81 6.91
C ASP A 66 -10.59 9.94 6.21
N LEU A 67 -9.27 9.99 6.33
CA LEU A 67 -8.45 11.01 5.68
C LEU A 67 -8.26 10.74 4.19
N LEU A 68 -8.44 11.78 3.39
CA LEU A 68 -8.17 11.84 1.96
C LEU A 68 -7.11 12.90 1.67
N PHE A 69 -6.13 12.53 0.86
CA PHE A 69 -4.98 13.37 0.52
C PHE A 69 -5.13 13.94 -0.90
N PHE A 70 -4.99 15.25 -1.06
CA PHE A 70 -5.14 15.93 -2.35
C PHE A 70 -3.84 16.65 -2.69
N VAL A 71 -3.11 16.12 -3.67
CA VAL A 71 -1.86 16.68 -4.17
C VAL A 71 -2.17 17.91 -5.02
N ARG A 72 -1.44 19.00 -4.79
CA ARG A 72 -1.56 20.21 -5.60
C ARG A 72 -0.77 20.06 -6.90
N LYS A 73 -1.33 20.55 -8.01
CA LYS A 73 -0.63 20.66 -9.30
C LYS A 73 0.65 21.48 -9.13
N TRP A 74 1.72 21.01 -9.74
CA TRP A 74 2.96 21.77 -9.83
C TRP A 74 2.70 23.01 -10.69
N ARG A 75 2.89 24.22 -10.14
CA ARG A 75 2.88 25.44 -10.97
C ARG A 75 4.25 25.55 -11.64
N GLU A 76 4.30 25.95 -12.91
CA GLU A 76 5.53 26.11 -13.72
C GLU A 76 6.60 26.99 -13.03
N HIS A 77 6.18 27.85 -12.11
CA HIS A 77 7.05 28.47 -11.13
C HIS A 77 7.10 27.53 -9.93
N GLY A 78 8.00 26.55 -10.01
CA GLY A 78 8.13 25.44 -9.07
C GLY A 78 8.02 25.89 -7.63
N PHE A 79 7.56 25.00 -6.74
CA PHE A 79 7.40 25.26 -5.30
C PHE A 79 8.66 25.94 -4.76
N ASN A 80 8.64 27.27 -4.80
CA ASN A 80 9.59 28.08 -4.10
C ASN A 80 9.13 27.85 -2.67
N ASP A 81 9.94 27.11 -1.89
CA ASP A 81 9.80 26.96 -0.43
C ASP A 81 9.49 28.30 0.27
N LYS A 82 9.76 29.42 -0.41
CA LYS A 82 9.46 30.79 -0.01
C LYS A 82 7.98 31.10 0.23
N ASN A 83 7.02 30.35 -0.33
CA ASN A 83 5.59 30.60 -0.09
C ASN A 83 4.95 29.69 0.99
N GLY A 84 5.67 28.68 1.50
CA GLY A 84 5.20 27.84 2.61
C GLY A 84 3.92 27.03 2.35
N VAL A 85 3.50 26.87 1.09
CA VAL A 85 2.29 26.12 0.74
C VAL A 85 2.64 24.63 0.68
N ALA A 86 1.96 23.82 1.50
CA ALA A 86 2.16 22.38 1.51
C ALA A 86 1.84 21.74 0.13
N PRO A 87 2.60 20.70 -0.29
CA PRO A 87 2.45 20.05 -1.59
C PRO A 87 1.12 19.28 -1.73
N TYR A 88 0.43 19.01 -0.63
CA TYR A 88 -0.91 18.44 -0.59
C TYR A 88 -1.72 19.08 0.53
N PHE A 89 -3.02 18.83 0.53
CA PHE A 89 -3.91 19.12 1.65
C PHE A 89 -4.76 17.90 1.99
N VAL A 90 -5.29 17.86 3.21
CA VAL A 90 -6.05 16.72 3.72
C VAL A 90 -7.51 17.14 3.94
N ARG A 91 -8.45 16.22 3.66
CA ARG A 91 -9.86 16.35 4.03
C ARG A 91 -10.35 15.06 4.69
N ARG A 92 -11.30 15.18 5.60
CA ARG A 92 -12.08 14.03 6.05
C ARG A 92 -13.08 13.65 4.97
N TRP A 93 -13.25 12.36 4.76
CA TRP A 93 -14.14 11.78 3.77
C TRP A 93 -15.58 12.28 3.93
N ALA A 94 -16.24 12.51 2.81
CA ALA A 94 -17.65 12.86 2.72
C ALA A 94 -18.19 12.33 1.38
N LEU A 95 -19.51 12.20 1.26
CA LEU A 95 -20.18 11.56 0.12
C LEU A 95 -20.02 12.31 -1.22
N GLU A 96 -19.63 13.58 -1.20
CA GLU A 96 -19.55 14.42 -2.40
C GLU A 96 -18.14 14.99 -2.58
N LEU A 97 -17.43 14.50 -3.60
CA LEU A 97 -16.05 14.91 -3.89
C LEU A 97 -15.93 16.41 -4.16
N ASP A 98 -16.86 16.99 -4.90
CA ASP A 98 -16.86 18.42 -5.21
C ASP A 98 -16.95 19.28 -3.94
N LYS A 99 -17.69 18.81 -2.92
CA LYS A 99 -17.77 19.49 -1.61
C LYS A 99 -16.48 19.34 -0.81
N LEU A 100 -15.77 18.22 -0.93
CA LEU A 100 -14.49 17.99 -0.25
C LEU A 100 -13.42 18.95 -0.73
N VAL A 101 -13.36 19.13 -2.05
CA VAL A 101 -12.29 19.90 -2.69
C VAL A 101 -12.65 21.38 -2.80
N GLY A 102 -13.93 21.71 -3.02
CA GLY A 102 -14.44 23.07 -3.06
C GLY A 102 -13.67 23.94 -4.06
N GLU A 103 -13.27 25.13 -3.62
CA GLU A 103 -12.51 26.09 -4.44
C GLU A 103 -11.15 25.56 -4.92
N SER A 104 -10.61 24.53 -4.27
CA SER A 104 -9.30 23.96 -4.62
C SER A 104 -9.35 23.03 -5.83
N PHE A 105 -10.53 22.81 -6.44
CA PHE A 105 -10.73 21.78 -7.48
C PHE A 105 -9.75 21.92 -8.66
N SER A 106 -9.59 23.14 -9.14
CA SER A 106 -8.69 23.43 -10.27
C SER A 106 -7.21 23.17 -9.96
N GLU A 107 -6.85 23.20 -8.68
CA GLU A 107 -5.48 23.06 -8.17
C GLU A 107 -5.11 21.61 -7.88
N VAL A 108 -6.04 20.65 -7.93
CA VAL A 108 -5.77 19.24 -7.59
C VAL A 108 -5.13 18.50 -8.77
N ASP A 109 -3.99 17.88 -8.52
CA ASP A 109 -3.43 16.84 -9.38
C ASP A 109 -4.11 15.52 -9.05
N TRP A 110 -5.15 15.19 -9.82
CA TRP A 110 -5.99 14.03 -9.58
C TRP A 110 -5.22 12.71 -9.70
N ARG A 111 -4.25 12.65 -10.62
CA ARG A 111 -3.42 11.45 -10.82
C ARG A 111 -2.54 11.18 -9.60
N ARG A 112 -1.79 12.19 -9.16
CA ARG A 112 -0.93 12.08 -7.97
C ARG A 112 -1.74 11.86 -6.69
N SER A 113 -2.90 12.51 -6.58
CA SER A 113 -3.83 12.29 -5.47
C SER A 113 -4.32 10.84 -5.44
N PHE A 114 -4.71 10.28 -6.58
CA PHE A 114 -5.13 8.89 -6.69
C PHE A 114 -4.04 7.93 -6.19
N TYR A 115 -2.80 8.06 -6.69
CA TYR A 115 -1.70 7.20 -6.25
C TYR A 115 -1.37 7.35 -4.77
N LEU A 116 -1.37 8.58 -4.25
CA LEU A 116 -1.11 8.82 -2.84
C LEU A 116 -2.16 8.16 -1.95
N ASN A 117 -3.45 8.24 -2.29
CA ASN A 117 -4.50 7.59 -1.49
C ASN A 117 -4.47 6.07 -1.66
N MET A 118 -4.06 5.56 -2.81
CA MET A 118 -3.86 4.12 -3.00
C MET A 118 -2.77 3.60 -2.04
N ILE A 119 -1.67 4.34 -1.88
CA ILE A 119 -0.60 4.02 -0.93
C ILE A 119 -1.08 4.22 0.52
N ALA A 120 -1.64 5.38 0.86
CA ALA A 120 -2.06 5.70 2.22
C ALA A 120 -3.14 4.76 2.78
N HIS A 121 -4.04 4.27 1.92
CA HIS A 121 -5.11 3.33 2.30
C HIS A 121 -4.74 1.87 2.06
N THR A 122 -3.44 1.59 1.90
CA THR A 122 -2.89 0.23 1.92
C THR A 122 -2.30 -0.05 3.31
N SER A 123 -2.59 -1.23 3.83
CA SER A 123 -2.00 -1.79 5.04
C SER A 123 -0.62 -2.36 4.72
N TYR A 124 0.36 -2.03 5.55
CA TYR A 124 1.73 -2.51 5.39
C TYR A 124 2.24 -3.22 6.63
N SER A 125 3.24 -4.07 6.46
CA SER A 125 4.10 -4.53 7.54
C SER A 125 5.56 -4.33 7.21
N VAL A 126 6.33 -3.92 8.20
CA VAL A 126 7.78 -3.93 8.17
C VAL A 126 8.27 -5.18 8.88
N THR A 127 9.10 -5.95 8.19
CA THR A 127 9.85 -7.06 8.75
C THR A 127 11.29 -6.63 8.91
N VAL A 128 11.83 -6.73 10.12
CA VAL A 128 13.27 -6.59 10.39
C VAL A 128 13.78 -7.94 10.84
N ALA A 129 14.79 -8.47 10.13
CA ALA A 129 15.41 -9.74 10.44
C ALA A 129 16.93 -9.60 10.53
N ILE A 130 17.54 -10.40 11.40
CA ILE A 130 18.99 -10.57 11.46
C ILE A 130 19.37 -11.79 10.63
N CYS A 131 20.21 -11.57 9.62
CA CYS A 131 20.60 -12.57 8.64
C CYS A 131 22.13 -12.62 8.49
N SER A 132 22.66 -13.80 8.19
CA SER A 132 24.08 -13.98 7.80
C SER A 132 24.32 -13.48 6.38
N GLN A 133 25.32 -12.62 6.21
CA GLN A 133 25.76 -12.10 4.93
C GLN A 133 26.27 -13.24 4.03
N GLN A 134 26.99 -14.21 4.59
CA GLN A 134 27.45 -15.38 3.84
C GLN A 134 26.28 -16.20 3.29
N VAL A 135 25.24 -16.47 4.10
CA VAL A 135 24.04 -17.21 3.66
C VAL A 135 23.30 -16.45 2.56
N LEU A 136 23.18 -15.12 2.67
CA LEU A 136 22.56 -14.29 1.63
C LEU A 136 23.33 -14.33 0.30
N ARG A 137 24.67 -14.28 0.34
CA ARG A 137 25.51 -14.40 -0.86
C ARG A 137 25.40 -15.77 -1.52
N ASN A 138 25.41 -16.85 -0.72
CA ASN A 138 25.27 -18.21 -1.25
C ASN A 138 23.94 -18.41 -2.00
N ARG A 139 22.87 -17.80 -1.50
CA ARG A 139 21.56 -17.76 -2.17
C ARG A 139 21.59 -17.02 -3.51
N GLN A 140 22.29 -15.90 -3.60
CA GLN A 140 22.44 -15.16 -4.88
C GLN A 140 23.13 -16.02 -5.95
N VAL A 141 24.01 -16.94 -5.54
CA VAL A 141 24.73 -17.87 -6.43
C VAL A 141 23.91 -19.15 -6.71
N GLY A 142 22.65 -19.21 -6.28
CA GLY A 142 21.73 -20.32 -6.59
C GLY A 142 21.87 -21.54 -5.69
N GLN A 143 22.54 -21.42 -4.54
CA GLN A 143 22.50 -22.48 -3.53
C GLN A 143 21.16 -22.46 -2.80
N ASP A 144 20.47 -23.60 -2.81
CA ASP A 144 19.10 -23.75 -2.31
C ASP A 144 19.05 -23.95 -0.77
N THR A 145 19.92 -23.26 -0.05
CA THR A 145 19.94 -23.32 1.41
C THR A 145 18.75 -22.51 1.96
N PRO A 146 17.96 -23.07 2.91
CA PRO A 146 16.90 -22.33 3.57
C PRO A 146 17.46 -21.10 4.30
N LEU A 147 16.82 -19.94 4.13
CA LEU A 147 17.15 -18.75 4.93
C LEU A 147 16.62 -18.96 6.35
N SER A 148 17.51 -19.20 7.31
CA SER A 148 17.18 -19.11 8.73
C SER A 148 17.54 -17.72 9.23
N SER A 149 16.54 -16.87 9.45
CA SER A 149 16.75 -15.63 10.21
C SER A 149 17.04 -15.99 11.66
N ILE A 150 18.11 -15.43 12.23
CA ILE A 150 18.48 -15.67 13.63
C ILE A 150 17.46 -15.00 14.56
N TYR A 151 16.94 -13.86 14.11
CA TYR A 151 15.92 -13.10 14.81
C TYR A 151 15.03 -12.41 13.78
N LYS A 152 13.73 -12.31 14.04
CA LYS A 152 12.75 -11.72 13.12
C LYS A 152 11.64 -11.02 13.91
N ILE A 153 11.41 -9.76 13.57
CA ILE A 153 10.27 -8.97 14.02
C ILE A 153 9.43 -8.60 12.81
N VAL A 154 8.10 -8.63 12.98
CA VAL A 154 7.14 -8.12 12.02
C VAL A 154 6.24 -7.13 12.74
N LYS A 155 6.10 -5.91 12.21
CA LYS A 155 5.24 -4.85 12.75
C LYS A 155 4.35 -4.29 11.66
N THR A 156 3.09 -4.08 11.97
CA THR A 156 2.18 -3.31 11.12
C THR A 156 2.61 -1.84 11.14
N VAL A 157 2.64 -1.20 9.97
CA VAL A 157 2.97 0.22 9.81
C VAL A 157 2.00 0.86 8.84
N TYR A 158 1.91 2.19 8.89
CA TYR A 158 1.02 2.98 8.04
C TYR A 158 1.83 3.97 7.20
N ALA A 159 1.44 4.12 5.94
CA ALA A 159 2.06 5.07 5.03
C ALA A 159 1.62 6.49 5.36
N SER A 160 2.58 7.40 5.52
CA SER A 160 2.33 8.82 5.79
C SER A 160 3.11 9.70 4.81
N PRO A 161 2.47 10.70 4.17
CA PRO A 161 3.16 11.72 3.39
C PRO A 161 3.76 12.84 4.26
N SER A 162 3.66 12.74 5.59
CA SER A 162 4.26 13.66 6.57
C SER A 162 5.36 12.96 7.35
N ARG A 163 6.41 13.70 7.76
CA ARG A 163 7.37 13.22 8.77
C ARG A 163 6.75 13.41 10.16
N GLU A 164 6.72 12.36 10.98
CA GLU A 164 6.11 12.40 12.32
C GLU A 164 6.73 13.43 13.26
N VAL A 165 8.06 13.56 13.25
CA VAL A 165 8.79 14.36 14.25
C VAL A 165 8.48 15.86 14.16
N GLU A 166 8.08 16.36 12.98
CA GLU A 166 7.91 17.81 12.76
C GLU A 166 6.59 18.18 12.07
N THR A 167 5.72 17.21 11.74
CA THR A 167 4.54 17.38 10.86
C THR A 167 4.85 18.04 9.51
N THR A 168 6.13 18.10 9.14
CA THR A 168 6.60 18.65 7.88
C THR A 168 6.17 17.72 6.75
N PRO A 169 5.59 18.26 5.66
CA PRO A 169 5.33 17.47 4.47
C PRO A 169 6.60 16.78 3.98
N ALA A 170 6.53 15.46 3.78
CA ALA A 170 7.60 14.65 3.20
C ALA A 170 7.36 14.40 1.71
N TYR A 171 6.12 14.52 1.25
CA TYR A 171 5.73 14.27 -0.14
C TYR A 171 6.67 15.00 -1.13
N PRO A 172 7.24 14.28 -2.13
CA PRO A 172 6.80 12.98 -2.65
C PRO A 172 7.27 11.74 -1.88
N ASP A 173 8.10 11.89 -0.84
CA ASP A 173 8.53 10.76 -0.02
C ASP A 173 7.40 10.25 0.89
N ILE A 174 7.34 8.93 1.06
CA ILE A 174 6.37 8.25 1.93
C ILE A 174 7.10 7.66 3.13
N CYS A 175 6.69 8.06 4.32
CA CYS A 175 7.26 7.62 5.58
C CYS A 175 6.44 6.49 6.19
N PHE A 176 7.13 5.54 6.83
CA PHE A 176 6.55 4.45 7.61
C PHE A 176 7.13 4.50 9.00
N ALA A 177 6.41 5.14 9.91
CA ALA A 177 6.88 5.34 11.27
C ALA A 177 6.57 4.13 12.16
N ILE A 178 7.37 4.00 13.23
CA ILE A 178 7.22 2.98 14.26
C ILE A 178 7.29 3.68 15.60
N ASP A 179 6.13 3.97 16.19
CA ASP A 179 6.01 4.73 17.45
C ASP A 179 6.77 4.08 18.61
N ASP A 180 6.74 2.75 18.66
CA ASP A 180 7.31 1.95 19.73
C ASP A 180 8.70 1.40 19.36
N PHE A 181 9.45 2.14 18.52
CA PHE A 181 10.74 1.72 17.94
C PHE A 181 11.71 1.19 19.01
N ASP A 182 12.01 1.99 20.03
CA ASP A 182 12.99 1.62 21.06
C ASP A 182 12.60 0.32 21.75
N SER A 183 11.32 0.17 22.11
CA SER A 183 10.83 -1.06 22.76
C SER A 183 10.71 -2.26 21.84
N THR A 184 10.53 -2.03 20.54
CA THR A 184 10.39 -3.10 19.55
C THR A 184 11.76 -3.65 19.15
N PHE A 185 12.76 -2.77 19.01
CA PHE A 185 14.05 -3.12 18.43
C PHE A 185 15.21 -3.11 19.43
N ASP A 186 14.97 -2.92 20.73
CA ASP A 186 16.01 -2.97 21.77
C ASP A 186 16.82 -4.27 21.76
N ALA A 187 16.18 -5.41 21.49
CA ALA A 187 16.80 -6.72 21.40
C ALA A 187 17.48 -7.00 20.05
N VAL A 188 17.31 -6.10 19.07
CA VAL A 188 17.78 -6.27 17.69
C VAL A 188 19.18 -5.69 17.58
N VAL A 189 20.18 -6.40 18.14
CA VAL A 189 21.58 -5.97 18.15
C VAL A 189 22.45 -6.93 17.34
N LEU A 190 23.24 -6.40 16.41
CA LEU A 190 24.26 -7.18 15.71
C LEU A 190 25.49 -7.33 16.61
N THR A 191 25.82 -8.58 16.94
CA THR A 191 27.00 -8.91 17.76
C THR A 191 28.13 -9.52 16.96
N ASP A 192 27.84 -10.04 15.76
CA ASP A 192 28.79 -10.70 14.88
C ASP A 192 28.89 -9.96 13.54
N THR A 193 30.12 -9.84 13.04
CA THR A 193 30.47 -9.19 11.77
C THR A 193 29.87 -9.83 10.53
N ASP A 194 29.51 -11.13 10.58
CA ASP A 194 28.81 -11.79 9.48
C ASP A 194 27.31 -11.47 9.48
N LEU A 195 26.77 -10.81 10.51
CA LEU A 195 25.35 -10.50 10.60
C LEU A 195 25.02 -9.14 9.99
N CYS A 196 23.81 -9.03 9.45
CA CYS A 196 23.25 -7.81 8.92
C CYS A 196 21.74 -7.72 9.18
N TYR A 197 21.20 -6.51 9.13
CA TYR A 197 19.75 -6.30 9.13
C TYR A 197 19.20 -6.44 7.71
N CYS A 198 18.18 -7.27 7.56
CA CYS A 198 17.31 -7.29 6.40
C CYS A 198 16.00 -6.60 6.77
N VAL A 199 15.70 -5.51 6.08
CA VAL A 199 14.45 -4.77 6.25
C VAL A 199 13.60 -5.00 5.00
N LEU A 200 12.36 -5.43 5.22
CA LEU A 200 11.40 -5.70 4.15
C LEU A 200 10.09 -4.99 4.49
N LEU A 201 9.63 -4.13 3.57
CA LEU A 201 8.30 -3.54 3.63
C LEU A 201 7.36 -4.36 2.73
N ASN A 202 6.34 -4.95 3.32
CA ASN A 202 5.32 -5.71 2.62
C ASN A 202 4.01 -4.95 2.64
N ALA A 203 3.39 -4.79 1.49
CA ALA A 203 1.99 -4.41 1.41
C ALA A 203 1.12 -5.66 1.60
N LEU A 204 0.15 -5.59 2.52
CA LEU A 204 -0.63 -6.73 3.00
C LEU A 204 -2.04 -6.78 2.42
N ASP A 205 -2.77 -5.67 2.55
CA ASP A 205 -4.14 -5.49 2.07
C ASP A 205 -4.34 -4.01 1.77
N GLY A 206 -5.28 -3.63 0.92
CA GLY A 206 -5.49 -2.25 0.53
C GLY A 206 -6.26 -2.11 -0.77
N ALA A 207 -6.40 -0.87 -1.24
CA ALA A 207 -7.05 -0.58 -2.53
C ALA A 207 -6.39 -1.34 -3.71
N GLY A 208 -5.10 -1.69 -3.59
CA GLY A 208 -4.35 -2.45 -4.58
C GLY A 208 -4.32 -3.98 -4.41
N PHE A 209 -5.05 -4.58 -3.47
CA PHE A 209 -5.06 -6.04 -3.23
C PHE A 209 -6.45 -6.65 -3.45
N PRO A 210 -6.59 -7.83 -4.08
CA PRO A 210 -7.89 -8.49 -4.22
C PRO A 210 -8.46 -8.86 -2.84
N SER A 211 -9.76 -8.62 -2.61
CA SER A 211 -10.44 -9.10 -1.39
C SER A 211 -10.81 -10.57 -1.54
N GLU A 212 -10.57 -11.38 -0.50
CA GLU A 212 -10.91 -12.82 -0.47
C GLU A 212 -12.41 -13.13 -0.60
N THR A 213 -13.27 -12.12 -0.64
CA THR A 213 -14.73 -12.27 -0.74
C THR A 213 -15.22 -12.70 -2.12
N ASP A 214 -14.39 -12.62 -3.17
CA ASP A 214 -14.83 -12.91 -4.55
C ASP A 214 -14.70 -14.41 -4.95
N THR A 215 -14.35 -15.29 -4.01
CA THR A 215 -14.22 -16.74 -4.26
C THR A 215 -15.38 -17.60 -3.73
N ASN A 216 -16.49 -17.01 -3.30
CA ASN A 216 -17.57 -17.76 -2.65
C ASN A 216 -18.86 -17.91 -3.45
N ASP A 217 -18.81 -17.88 -4.78
CA ASP A 217 -19.89 -18.44 -5.60
C ASP A 217 -19.32 -19.25 -6.77
N SER A 218 -19.66 -20.54 -6.77
CA SER A 218 -19.37 -21.55 -7.80
C SER A 218 -18.04 -22.31 -7.69
N CYS A 219 -17.93 -23.17 -6.68
CA CYS A 219 -17.39 -24.51 -6.93
C CYS A 219 -17.92 -25.51 -5.88
N SER A 220 -18.96 -26.26 -6.26
CA SER A 220 -19.35 -27.49 -5.57
C SER A 220 -18.19 -28.48 -5.68
N SER A 221 -17.46 -28.68 -4.58
CA SER A 221 -16.55 -29.81 -4.43
C SER A 221 -16.93 -30.59 -3.18
N ASN A 222 -17.52 -31.75 -3.42
CA ASN A 222 -17.85 -32.78 -2.44
C ASN A 222 -16.70 -32.99 -1.45
N LYS A 223 -16.91 -32.63 -0.17
CA LYS A 223 -16.03 -33.08 0.92
C LYS A 223 -16.37 -34.53 1.26
N LEU A 224 -15.49 -35.46 0.89
CA LEU A 224 -15.41 -36.76 1.55
C LEU A 224 -14.60 -36.60 2.84
N PRO A 225 -15.07 -37.08 4.01
CA PRO A 225 -14.28 -37.03 5.24
C PRO A 225 -13.21 -38.13 5.22
N LEU A 226 -11.94 -37.72 5.37
CA LEU A 226 -10.85 -38.64 5.71
C LEU A 226 -11.13 -39.28 7.07
N GLY A 227 -11.17 -40.62 7.09
CA GLY A 227 -11.24 -41.43 8.30
C GLY A 227 -9.99 -41.25 9.16
N VAL A 228 -10.22 -41.05 10.46
CA VAL A 228 -9.20 -41.06 11.49
C VAL A 228 -9.07 -42.50 11.98
N ASP A 229 -8.01 -43.19 11.55
CA ASP A 229 -7.58 -44.45 12.15
C ASP A 229 -6.81 -44.19 13.44
N THR A 230 -7.50 -44.29 14.59
CA THR A 230 -6.84 -44.44 15.90
C THR A 230 -7.00 -45.86 16.40
N ASN A 231 -6.02 -46.71 16.09
CA ASN A 231 -5.81 -47.98 16.78
C ASN A 231 -5.23 -47.70 18.18
N SER A 232 -6.07 -47.75 19.22
CA SER A 232 -5.62 -47.85 20.60
C SER A 232 -6.06 -49.18 21.20
N MET A 233 -5.12 -50.11 21.24
CA MET A 233 -5.21 -51.44 21.85
C MET A 233 -5.49 -51.31 23.36
N ARG A 234 -6.69 -51.73 23.80
CA ARG A 234 -7.04 -51.90 25.23
C ARG A 234 -6.84 -53.37 25.60
N ILE A 235 -5.83 -53.64 26.42
CA ILE A 235 -5.66 -54.90 27.14
C ILE A 235 -6.68 -54.93 28.29
N LYS A 236 -7.49 -56.00 28.34
CA LYS A 236 -8.40 -56.32 29.46
C LYS A 236 -7.59 -56.89 30.62
N ASN A 237 -7.86 -56.41 31.82
CA ASN A 237 -7.96 -57.22 33.03
C ASN A 237 -9.41 -57.13 33.52
#